data_AF-A0A1G6M320-F1
#
_entry.id   AF-A0A1G6M320-F1
#
_cell.length_a   1.000
_cell.length_b   1.000
_cell.length_c   1.000
_cell.angle_alpha   90.00
_cell.angle_beta   90.00
_cell.angle_gamma   90.00
#
_symmetry.space_group_name_H-M   'P 1'
#
loop_
_entity.id
_entity.type
_entity.pdbx_description
1 polymer ?
#
loop_
_entity_poly.entity_id
_entity_poly.type
_entity_poly.pdbx_seq_one_letter_code
_entity_poly.pdbx_strand_id
1 'polypeptide(L)'
;MIRNAIIFLLLLVIQGVADAQSNKGYGYDYFSEFVNGRATVYSEGFWGVIDENGNEIVPPKYHKIYPFYNGRASVQVNSLWGVISEDGKEIISPIYSKIYDFEKGRAQVLAQGKVGIIDTSGKIIVPLIYVRIEPFMAGRALVYKDELFGMIDSTGKEIIPAKYDKIGNFKNGYAEVFLNSKMGIVDVYGKEIVSPQYDKISDFKGGKALVYIEGRVGVIDEAGKELVPSAYNKIGEYVNGKAVIVKGGKFGLLSQDNKEIIPPIYDKIGKFENGKAIMHKNGLCGIIADDGRIVVPLRYQKINFIKNGRAKVLLNGRYGIIDDEGKEIISPRRKPKEYK
;
A
#
# COMPACT_ATOMS: atom_id res chain seq x y z
N MET A 1 41.64 41.91 -17.05
CA MET A 1 40.27 41.77 -16.52
C MET A 1 39.42 41.18 -17.64
N ILE A 2 39.08 39.89 -17.54
CA ILE A 2 37.84 39.18 -17.96
C ILE A 2 36.98 39.95 -19.03
N ARG A 3 36.64 39.44 -20.23
CA ARG A 3 35.77 38.27 -20.54
C ARG A 3 35.60 38.02 -22.06
N ASN A 4 35.56 36.73 -22.45
CA ASN A 4 34.74 36.02 -23.45
C ASN A 4 34.26 36.67 -24.77
N ALA A 5 34.52 36.01 -25.91
CA ALA A 5 33.49 35.19 -26.62
C ALA A 5 34.10 34.44 -27.83
N ILE A 6 33.69 33.18 -27.99
CA ILE A 6 34.20 32.17 -28.94
C ILE A 6 33.34 32.19 -30.22
N ILE A 7 34.00 32.50 -31.32
CA ILE A 7 33.87 32.10 -32.75
C ILE A 7 32.56 31.42 -33.21
N PHE A 8 31.82 32.12 -34.08
CA PHE A 8 30.98 31.56 -35.16
C PHE A 8 31.89 31.21 -36.35
N LEU A 9 31.82 30.00 -36.91
CA LEU A 9 32.51 29.67 -38.17
C LEU A 9 31.52 29.48 -39.32
N LEU A 10 31.86 30.17 -40.41
CA LEU A 10 31.15 30.40 -41.66
C LEU A 10 31.28 29.22 -42.65
N LEU A 11 30.27 29.12 -43.52
CA LEU A 11 30.19 28.48 -44.84
C LEU A 11 31.51 28.10 -45.57
N LEU A 12 31.47 26.94 -46.23
CA LEU A 12 32.22 26.71 -47.47
C LEU A 12 31.42 25.84 -48.45
N VAL A 13 31.25 26.39 -49.66
CA VAL A 13 30.56 25.85 -50.84
C VAL A 13 31.53 25.00 -51.65
N ILE A 14 31.12 23.82 -52.13
CA ILE A 14 31.64 23.21 -53.37
C ILE A 14 30.48 22.55 -54.13
N GLN A 15 30.36 22.89 -55.42
CA GLN A 15 29.41 22.36 -56.40
C GLN A 15 29.80 20.96 -56.92
N GLY A 16 28.78 20.17 -57.27
CA GLY A 16 28.86 19.07 -58.23
C GLY A 16 27.47 18.75 -58.77
N VAL A 17 27.25 18.94 -60.07
CA VAL A 17 25.96 18.80 -60.79
C VAL A 17 25.98 17.53 -61.66
N ALA A 18 24.90 16.74 -61.61
CA ALA A 18 24.26 15.94 -62.70
C ALA A 18 23.25 14.98 -62.03
N ASP A 19 22.00 14.76 -62.42
CA ASP A 19 21.13 15.25 -63.49
C ASP A 19 19.69 15.08 -62.94
N ALA A 20 18.91 16.15 -62.85
CA ALA A 20 17.51 16.09 -62.43
C ALA A 20 16.63 16.74 -63.50
N GLN A 21 16.00 15.91 -64.33
CA GLN A 21 14.88 16.33 -65.18
C GLN A 21 13.58 15.66 -64.71
N SER A 22 12.85 16.35 -63.83
CA SER A 22 11.46 16.75 -64.10
C SER A 22 10.99 17.71 -63.01
N ASN A 23 10.81 18.96 -63.42
CA ASN A 23 10.53 20.11 -62.59
C ASN A 23 9.02 20.20 -62.31
N LYS A 24 8.62 20.04 -61.05
CA LYS A 24 7.56 20.88 -60.46
C LYS A 24 8.19 21.59 -59.26
N GLY A 25 8.45 22.87 -59.45
CA GLY A 25 9.13 23.72 -58.47
C GLY A 25 8.36 23.83 -57.16
N TYR A 26 8.95 23.27 -56.11
CA TYR A 26 8.87 23.77 -54.75
C TYR A 26 10.28 23.62 -54.18
N GLY A 27 10.98 24.72 -54.01
CA GLY A 27 12.25 24.70 -53.28
C GLY A 27 11.93 24.57 -51.79
N TYR A 28 12.60 23.64 -51.10
CA TYR A 28 12.55 23.57 -49.65
C TYR A 28 13.52 24.61 -49.06
N ASP A 29 13.14 25.23 -47.95
CA ASP A 29 14.01 26.15 -47.19
C ASP A 29 15.25 25.41 -46.64
N TYR A 30 15.10 24.12 -46.35
CA TYR A 30 16.18 23.22 -45.90
C TYR A 30 15.83 21.77 -46.20
N PHE A 31 16.84 20.92 -46.40
CA PHE A 31 16.70 19.46 -46.32
C PHE A 31 17.93 18.82 -45.67
N SER A 32 17.74 17.70 -44.97
CA SER A 32 18.81 16.96 -44.31
C SER A 32 19.51 15.97 -45.26
N GLU A 33 20.63 15.40 -44.82
CA GLU A 33 21.26 14.28 -45.51
C GLU A 33 20.31 13.08 -45.59
N PHE A 34 20.43 12.30 -46.66
CA PHE A 34 19.67 11.07 -46.80
C PHE A 34 20.16 10.02 -45.79
N VAL A 35 19.26 9.55 -44.94
CA VAL A 35 19.49 8.43 -44.01
C VAL A 35 18.49 7.33 -44.33
N ASN A 36 18.98 6.16 -44.72
CA ASN A 36 18.15 5.02 -45.17
C ASN A 36 17.14 5.41 -46.28
N GLY A 37 17.62 6.13 -47.29
CA GLY A 37 16.86 6.52 -48.48
C GLY A 37 15.82 7.62 -48.28
N ARG A 38 15.91 8.39 -47.18
CA ARG A 38 14.97 9.47 -46.87
C ARG A 38 15.67 10.69 -46.32
N ALA A 39 15.16 11.87 -46.65
CA ALA A 39 15.59 13.14 -46.07
C ALA A 39 14.39 13.88 -45.47
N THR A 40 14.59 14.55 -44.34
CA THR A 40 13.61 15.51 -43.83
C THR A 40 13.76 16.84 -44.57
N VAL A 41 12.64 17.43 -44.98
CA VAL A 41 12.59 18.72 -45.66
C VAL A 41 11.86 19.74 -44.78
N TYR A 42 12.22 21.01 -44.90
CA TYR A 42 11.58 22.11 -44.19
C TYR A 42 11.14 23.16 -45.19
N SER A 43 9.88 23.62 -45.07
CA SER A 43 9.29 24.65 -45.92
C SER A 43 8.20 25.37 -45.15
N GLU A 44 8.16 26.70 -45.24
CA GLU A 44 7.06 27.53 -44.72
C GLU A 44 6.73 27.29 -43.23
N GLY A 45 7.73 26.94 -42.41
CA GLY A 45 7.51 26.67 -40.98
C GLY A 45 7.26 25.20 -40.63
N PHE A 46 7.20 24.31 -41.62
CA PHE A 46 6.82 22.91 -41.43
C PHE A 46 7.85 21.94 -42.00
N TRP A 47 7.93 20.78 -41.34
CA TRP A 47 8.74 19.64 -41.74
C TRP A 47 7.91 18.63 -42.53
N GLY A 48 8.56 18.03 -43.54
CA GLY A 48 8.11 16.93 -44.36
C GLY A 48 9.23 15.90 -44.55
N VAL A 49 8.99 14.91 -45.42
CA VAL A 49 9.93 13.83 -45.74
C VAL A 49 9.88 13.55 -47.24
N ILE A 50 11.03 13.41 -47.87
CA ILE A 50 11.17 13.03 -49.28
C ILE A 50 11.98 11.74 -49.43
N ASP A 51 11.78 11.04 -50.54
CA ASP A 51 12.65 9.94 -50.99
C ASP A 51 13.89 10.45 -51.75
N GLU A 52 14.81 9.55 -52.12
CA GLU A 52 16.04 9.87 -52.87
C GLU A 52 15.80 10.47 -54.26
N ASN A 53 14.61 10.27 -54.82
CA ASN A 53 14.21 10.87 -56.11
C ASN A 53 13.58 12.26 -55.92
N GLY A 54 13.45 12.74 -54.67
CA GLY A 54 12.81 14.00 -54.33
C GLY A 54 11.27 13.91 -54.27
N ASN A 55 10.69 12.72 -54.32
CA ASN A 55 9.24 12.58 -54.17
C ASN A 55 8.83 12.78 -52.70
N GLU A 56 7.76 13.52 -52.46
CA GLU A 56 7.20 13.71 -51.13
C GLU A 56 6.57 12.42 -50.61
N ILE A 57 7.17 11.86 -49.55
CA ILE A 57 6.57 10.81 -48.72
C ILE A 57 5.60 11.48 -47.73
N VAL A 58 6.02 12.60 -47.15
CA VAL A 58 5.23 13.44 -46.25
C VAL A 58 5.39 14.89 -46.69
N PRO A 59 4.34 15.57 -47.18
CA PRO A 59 4.44 16.99 -47.49
C PRO A 59 4.75 17.81 -46.23
N PRO A 60 5.44 18.95 -46.32
CA PRO A 60 5.68 19.84 -45.19
C PRO A 60 4.38 20.23 -44.47
N LYS A 61 4.12 19.62 -43.30
CA LYS A 61 2.89 19.86 -42.51
C LYS A 61 3.06 19.68 -41.00
N TYR A 62 4.20 19.16 -40.56
CA TYR A 62 4.47 18.90 -39.14
C TYR A 62 5.39 19.98 -38.57
N HIS A 63 5.13 20.45 -37.36
CA HIS A 63 6.03 21.38 -36.68
C HIS A 63 7.36 20.72 -36.29
N LYS A 64 7.35 19.40 -36.09
CA LYS A 64 8.55 18.57 -35.86
C LYS A 64 8.34 17.16 -36.42
N ILE A 65 9.42 16.57 -36.93
CA ILE A 65 9.52 15.14 -37.25
C ILE A 65 10.81 14.63 -36.62
N TYR A 66 10.73 13.58 -35.81
CA TYR A 66 11.91 12.88 -35.33
C TYR A 66 12.37 11.80 -36.30
N PRO A 67 13.67 11.40 -36.27
CA PRO A 67 14.18 10.37 -37.15
C PRO A 67 13.36 9.09 -37.08
N PHE A 68 13.26 8.40 -38.22
CA PHE A 68 12.62 7.10 -38.27
C PHE A 68 13.43 6.07 -37.48
N TYR A 69 12.75 5.35 -36.60
CA TYR A 69 13.29 4.23 -35.85
C TYR A 69 12.31 3.06 -35.94
N ASN A 70 12.78 1.89 -36.40
CA ASN A 70 11.96 0.69 -36.60
C ASN A 70 10.65 0.95 -37.38
N GLY A 71 10.71 1.62 -38.53
CA GLY A 71 9.51 1.80 -39.35
C GLY A 71 8.65 3.02 -39.01
N ARG A 72 9.02 3.85 -38.03
CA ARG A 72 8.12 4.86 -37.44
C ARG A 72 8.84 6.14 -37.07
N ALA A 73 8.12 7.26 -37.17
CA ALA A 73 8.60 8.57 -36.72
C ALA A 73 7.54 9.25 -35.83
N SER A 74 8.00 9.88 -34.75
CA SER A 74 7.17 10.76 -33.94
C SER A 74 7.05 12.12 -34.63
N VAL A 75 5.83 12.63 -34.74
CA VAL A 75 5.53 13.89 -35.42
C VAL A 75 4.75 14.81 -34.50
N GLN A 76 4.92 16.12 -34.67
CA GLN A 76 4.25 17.13 -33.85
C GLN A 76 3.42 18.10 -34.70
N VAL A 77 2.18 18.36 -34.28
CA VAL A 77 1.32 19.44 -34.80
C VAL A 77 0.79 20.25 -33.63
N ASN A 78 0.99 21.57 -33.62
CA ASN A 78 0.46 22.46 -32.56
C ASN A 78 0.79 21.97 -31.13
N SER A 79 2.02 21.52 -30.92
CA SER A 79 2.51 20.92 -29.66
C SER A 79 1.93 19.55 -29.26
N LEU A 80 1.08 18.95 -30.10
CA LEU A 80 0.55 17.60 -29.91
C LEU A 80 1.32 16.60 -30.76
N TRP A 81 1.59 15.44 -30.19
CA TRP A 81 2.38 14.35 -30.74
C TRP A 81 1.50 13.26 -31.32
N GLY A 82 1.94 12.75 -32.47
CA GLY A 82 1.43 11.58 -33.16
C GLY A 82 2.58 10.71 -33.65
N VAL A 83 2.25 9.66 -34.39
CA VAL A 83 3.23 8.73 -34.97
C VAL A 83 2.82 8.42 -36.40
N ILE A 84 3.78 8.48 -37.32
CA ILE A 84 3.61 8.06 -38.72
C ILE A 84 4.44 6.81 -39.01
N SER A 85 4.02 6.03 -39.99
CA SER A 85 4.81 4.96 -40.60
C SER A 85 5.83 5.51 -41.59
N GLU A 86 6.76 4.64 -42.00
CA GLU A 86 7.81 4.90 -42.99
C GLU A 86 7.32 5.37 -44.38
N ASP A 87 6.08 5.06 -44.75
CA ASP A 87 5.41 5.54 -45.97
C ASP A 87 4.59 6.82 -45.74
N GLY A 88 4.76 7.47 -44.58
CA GLY A 88 4.14 8.75 -44.26
C GLY A 88 2.68 8.66 -43.77
N LYS A 89 2.12 7.45 -43.65
CA LYS A 89 0.75 7.28 -43.13
C LYS A 89 0.70 7.50 -41.64
N GLU A 90 -0.37 8.13 -41.18
CA GLU A 90 -0.61 8.33 -39.76
C GLU A 90 -1.01 7.02 -39.08
N ILE A 91 -0.22 6.59 -38.09
CA ILE A 91 -0.54 5.47 -37.21
C ILE A 91 -1.29 6.00 -35.99
N ILE A 92 -0.78 7.09 -35.40
CA ILE A 92 -1.37 7.76 -34.24
C ILE A 92 -1.53 9.23 -34.58
N SER A 93 -2.75 9.74 -34.49
CA SER A 93 -3.02 11.15 -34.72
C SER A 93 -2.30 12.07 -33.73
N PRO A 94 -1.85 13.26 -34.15
CA PRO A 94 -1.26 14.28 -33.27
C PRO A 94 -2.26 14.86 -32.26
N ILE A 95 -2.67 14.06 -31.27
CA ILE A 95 -3.68 14.43 -30.27
C ILE A 95 -3.17 14.37 -28.83
N TYR A 96 -1.98 13.83 -28.61
CA TYR A 96 -1.41 13.64 -27.27
C TYR A 96 -0.40 14.74 -26.97
N SER A 97 -0.45 15.36 -25.80
CA SER A 97 0.61 16.28 -25.37
C SER A 97 1.93 15.56 -25.10
N LYS A 98 1.90 14.24 -24.89
CA LYS A 98 3.09 13.38 -24.79
C LYS A 98 2.76 11.94 -25.17
N ILE A 99 3.66 11.30 -25.91
CA ILE A 99 3.71 9.85 -26.12
C ILE A 99 5.06 9.40 -25.55
N TYR A 100 5.04 8.52 -24.55
CA TYR A 100 6.28 7.92 -24.01
C TYR A 100 6.76 6.78 -24.92
N ASP A 101 7.98 6.32 -24.70
CA ASP A 101 8.55 5.24 -25.49
C ASP A 101 7.70 3.96 -25.41
N PHE A 102 7.67 3.22 -26.51
CA PHE A 102 6.99 1.94 -26.56
C PHE A 102 7.85 0.87 -25.86
N GLU A 103 7.35 0.36 -24.74
CA GLU A 103 7.94 -0.78 -24.03
C GLU A 103 7.01 -1.99 -24.17
N LYS A 104 7.55 -3.12 -24.66
CA LYS A 104 6.78 -4.36 -24.85
C LYS A 104 5.46 -4.15 -25.62
N GLY A 105 5.50 -3.27 -26.63
CA GLY A 105 4.37 -2.98 -27.51
C GLY A 105 3.33 -2.01 -26.93
N ARG A 106 3.64 -1.30 -25.84
CA ARG A 106 2.72 -0.35 -25.18
C ARG A 106 3.42 0.97 -24.86
N ALA A 107 2.69 2.06 -24.92
CA ALA A 107 3.19 3.38 -24.52
C ALA A 107 2.18 4.08 -23.60
N GLN A 108 2.68 4.76 -22.57
CA GLN A 108 1.86 5.74 -21.85
C GLN A 108 1.66 6.98 -22.74
N VAL A 109 0.47 7.54 -22.69
CA VAL A 109 0.10 8.76 -23.41
C VAL A 109 -0.56 9.75 -22.48
N LEU A 110 -0.33 11.04 -22.73
CA LEU A 110 -0.92 12.14 -21.99
C LEU A 110 -1.77 12.99 -22.93
N ALA A 111 -3.01 13.26 -22.56
CA ALA A 111 -3.84 14.28 -23.18
C ALA A 111 -4.70 14.96 -22.11
N GLN A 112 -4.86 16.28 -22.20
CA GLN A 112 -5.72 17.06 -21.30
C GLN A 112 -5.45 16.79 -19.79
N GLY A 113 -4.19 16.57 -19.41
CA GLY A 113 -3.80 16.28 -18.03
C GLY A 113 -4.14 14.87 -17.54
N LYS A 114 -4.62 13.97 -18.41
CA LYS A 114 -4.93 12.59 -18.10
C LYS A 114 -4.02 11.62 -18.86
N VAL A 115 -3.64 10.55 -18.18
CA VAL A 115 -2.75 9.48 -18.63
C VAL A 115 -3.58 8.26 -18.99
N GLY A 116 -3.22 7.64 -20.11
CA GLY A 116 -3.71 6.34 -20.55
C GLY A 116 -2.58 5.53 -21.17
N ILE A 117 -2.93 4.38 -21.72
CA ILE A 117 -1.97 3.48 -22.38
C ILE A 117 -2.54 3.05 -23.71
N ILE A 118 -1.71 3.13 -24.74
CA ILE A 118 -2.03 2.65 -26.09
C ILE A 118 -1.11 1.49 -26.49
N ASP A 119 -1.56 0.68 -27.43
CA ASP A 119 -0.69 -0.24 -28.15
C ASP A 119 0.02 0.43 -29.33
N THR A 120 0.87 -0.33 -30.01
CA THR A 120 1.63 0.13 -31.19
C THR A 120 0.80 0.59 -32.38
N SER A 121 -0.50 0.31 -32.43
CA SER A 121 -1.44 0.79 -33.45
C SER A 121 -2.14 2.09 -33.04
N GLY A 122 -1.94 2.56 -31.81
CA GLY A 122 -2.68 3.68 -31.25
C GLY A 122 -3.97 3.28 -30.54
N LYS A 123 -4.33 1.99 -30.53
CA LYS A 123 -5.52 1.52 -29.81
C LYS A 123 -5.33 1.72 -28.31
N ILE A 124 -6.32 2.37 -27.69
CA ILE A 124 -6.38 2.56 -26.25
C ILE A 124 -6.56 1.21 -25.56
N ILE A 125 -5.58 0.85 -24.72
CA ILE A 125 -5.64 -0.27 -23.77
C ILE A 125 -6.18 0.22 -22.43
N VAL A 126 -5.59 1.31 -21.90
CA VAL A 126 -6.04 1.93 -20.64
C VAL A 126 -6.58 3.32 -20.98
N PRO A 127 -7.86 3.63 -20.65
CA PRO A 127 -8.46 4.91 -20.98
C PRO A 127 -7.75 6.09 -20.29
N LEU A 128 -7.72 7.24 -20.97
CA LEU A 128 -7.11 8.48 -20.48
C LEU A 128 -8.00 9.16 -19.43
N ILE A 129 -8.21 8.51 -18.29
CA ILE A 129 -9.05 9.02 -17.19
C ILE A 129 -8.25 9.24 -15.89
N TYR A 130 -7.03 8.71 -15.83
CA TYR A 130 -6.18 8.76 -14.65
C TYR A 130 -5.29 9.99 -14.68
N VAL A 131 -5.02 10.59 -13.53
CA VAL A 131 -3.99 11.63 -13.40
C VAL A 131 -2.60 10.98 -13.40
N ARG A 132 -2.49 9.76 -12.89
CA ARG A 132 -1.24 9.00 -12.84
C ARG A 132 -1.50 7.49 -12.92
N ILE A 133 -0.62 6.79 -13.63
CA ILE A 133 -0.55 5.33 -13.67
C ILE A 133 0.88 4.95 -13.28
N GLU A 134 1.05 4.26 -12.15
CA GLU A 134 2.34 3.76 -11.69
C GLU A 134 2.84 2.61 -12.59
N PRO A 135 4.15 2.30 -12.58
CA PRO A 135 4.68 1.15 -13.31
C PRO A 135 3.95 -0.16 -12.96
N PHE A 136 3.75 -1.00 -13.97
CA PHE A 136 3.16 -2.32 -13.76
C PHE A 136 4.13 -3.23 -13.01
N MET A 137 3.69 -3.76 -11.87
CA MET A 137 4.37 -4.79 -11.10
C MET A 137 3.49 -6.03 -11.03
N ALA A 138 4.01 -7.18 -11.42
CA ALA A 138 3.27 -8.44 -11.48
C ALA A 138 1.89 -8.34 -12.17
N GLY A 139 1.82 -7.58 -13.27
CA GLY A 139 0.61 -7.41 -14.07
C GLY A 139 -0.43 -6.42 -13.52
N ARG A 140 -0.09 -5.63 -12.50
CA ARG A 140 -0.98 -4.65 -11.86
C ARG A 140 -0.30 -3.29 -11.73
N ALA A 141 -1.09 -2.23 -11.78
CA ALA A 141 -0.60 -0.87 -11.57
C ALA A 141 -1.52 -0.11 -10.61
N LEU A 142 -0.92 0.63 -9.67
CA LEU A 142 -1.64 1.64 -8.91
C LEU A 142 -2.01 2.80 -9.84
N VAL A 143 -3.22 3.29 -9.69
CA VAL A 143 -3.75 4.42 -10.48
C VAL A 143 -4.28 5.50 -9.57
N TYR A 144 -4.18 6.75 -10.01
CA TYR A 144 -4.68 7.90 -9.29
C TYR A 144 -5.73 8.62 -10.13
N LYS A 145 -6.95 8.73 -9.61
CA LYS A 145 -8.10 9.35 -10.28
C LYS A 145 -8.94 10.07 -9.23
N ASP A 146 -9.37 11.29 -9.55
CA ASP A 146 -10.25 12.11 -8.69
C ASP A 146 -9.74 12.18 -7.25
N GLU A 147 -8.44 12.44 -7.11
CA GLU A 147 -7.69 12.54 -5.86
C GLU A 147 -7.58 11.24 -5.03
N LEU A 148 -8.01 10.11 -5.58
CA LEU A 148 -8.04 8.81 -4.91
C LEU A 148 -7.24 7.74 -5.67
N PHE A 149 -6.73 6.77 -4.92
CA PHE A 149 -6.01 5.62 -5.41
C PHE A 149 -6.94 4.45 -5.71
N GLY A 150 -6.66 3.79 -6.83
CA GLY A 150 -7.21 2.51 -7.24
C GLY A 150 -6.11 1.60 -7.78
N MET A 151 -6.51 0.48 -8.37
CA MET A 151 -5.60 -0.46 -9.02
C MET A 151 -6.26 -1.05 -10.26
N ILE A 152 -5.49 -1.16 -11.32
CA ILE A 152 -5.90 -1.83 -12.57
C ILE A 152 -4.99 -3.01 -12.88
N ASP A 153 -5.50 -3.95 -13.68
CA ASP A 153 -4.68 -4.96 -14.34
C ASP A 153 -4.02 -4.43 -15.62
N SER A 154 -3.19 -5.27 -16.24
CA SER A 154 -2.48 -4.94 -17.48
C SER A 154 -3.39 -4.67 -18.70
N THR A 155 -4.68 -4.98 -18.63
CA THR A 155 -5.65 -4.65 -19.68
C THR A 155 -6.40 -3.35 -19.40
N GLY A 156 -6.13 -2.69 -18.27
CA GLY A 156 -6.85 -1.50 -17.83
C GLY A 156 -8.14 -1.82 -17.07
N LYS A 157 -8.42 -3.09 -16.79
CA LYS A 157 -9.58 -3.46 -15.99
C LYS A 157 -9.31 -3.10 -14.54
N GLU A 158 -10.27 -2.44 -13.94
CA GLU A 158 -10.23 -2.10 -12.52
C GLU A 158 -10.27 -3.36 -11.65
N ILE A 159 -9.27 -3.48 -10.77
CA ILE A 159 -9.20 -4.48 -9.69
C ILE A 159 -9.70 -3.82 -8.40
N ILE A 160 -9.15 -2.66 -8.08
CA ILE A 160 -9.55 -1.85 -6.92
C ILE A 160 -10.06 -0.51 -7.44
N PRO A 161 -11.31 -0.13 -7.14
CA PRO A 161 -11.82 1.19 -7.50
C PRO A 161 -10.97 2.32 -6.94
N ALA A 162 -10.85 3.40 -7.71
CA ALA A 162 -10.20 4.63 -7.25
C ALA A 162 -11.07 5.34 -6.19
N LYS A 163 -11.02 4.82 -4.96
CA LYS A 163 -11.86 5.28 -3.85
C LYS A 163 -11.12 5.40 -2.51
N TYR A 164 -9.81 5.14 -2.48
CA TYR A 164 -9.01 5.13 -1.25
C TYR A 164 -7.98 6.26 -1.26
N ASP A 165 -7.73 6.87 -0.12
CA ASP A 165 -6.67 7.89 0.03
C ASP A 165 -5.28 7.28 -0.16
N LYS A 166 -5.15 5.97 0.11
CA LYS A 166 -3.91 5.22 -0.05
C LYS A 166 -4.21 3.73 -0.16
N ILE A 167 -3.42 3.05 -0.98
CA ILE A 167 -3.35 1.58 -1.06
C ILE A 167 -1.91 1.18 -0.73
N GLY A 168 -1.74 0.32 0.26
CA GLY A 168 -0.45 -0.25 0.65
C GLY A 168 0.02 -1.35 -0.32
N ASN A 169 1.24 -1.82 -0.11
CA ASN A 169 1.75 -2.95 -0.88
C ASN A 169 1.03 -4.25 -0.47
N PHE A 170 0.86 -5.16 -1.43
CA PHE A 170 0.39 -6.50 -1.14
C PHE A 170 1.41 -7.29 -0.32
N LYS A 171 0.96 -7.88 0.78
CA LYS A 171 1.72 -8.81 1.64
C LYS A 171 0.81 -9.98 2.00
N ASN A 172 1.30 -11.21 1.83
CA ASN A 172 0.55 -12.44 2.14
C ASN A 172 -0.87 -12.49 1.51
N GLY A 173 -1.04 -11.92 0.31
CA GLY A 173 -2.33 -11.93 -0.40
C GLY A 173 -3.30 -10.80 -0.02
N TYR A 174 -2.89 -9.87 0.84
CA TYR A 174 -3.72 -8.74 1.28
C TYR A 174 -3.00 -7.41 1.11
N ALA A 175 -3.75 -6.33 0.94
CA ALA A 175 -3.24 -4.97 0.99
C ALA A 175 -4.05 -4.15 1.98
N GLU A 176 -3.35 -3.29 2.71
CA GLU A 176 -3.97 -2.26 3.55
C GLU A 176 -4.53 -1.16 2.66
N VAL A 177 -5.73 -0.70 2.94
CA VAL A 177 -6.35 0.44 2.26
C VAL A 177 -6.75 1.49 3.28
N PHE A 178 -6.64 2.75 2.91
CA PHE A 178 -6.98 3.87 3.79
C PHE A 178 -8.05 4.75 3.16
N LEU A 179 -9.04 5.12 3.95
CA LEU A 179 -10.09 6.07 3.58
C LEU A 179 -10.47 6.90 4.81
N ASN A 180 -10.44 8.22 4.69
CA ASN A 180 -10.72 9.17 5.78
C ASN A 180 -9.90 8.88 7.04
N SER A 181 -8.62 8.59 6.87
CA SER A 181 -7.69 8.17 7.95
C SER A 181 -8.05 6.85 8.67
N LYS A 182 -9.04 6.11 8.17
CA LYS A 182 -9.38 4.77 8.65
C LYS A 182 -8.75 3.72 7.75
N MET A 183 -8.33 2.63 8.35
CA MET A 183 -7.67 1.48 7.76
C MET A 183 -8.69 0.36 7.52
N GLY A 184 -8.59 -0.24 6.35
CA GLY A 184 -9.28 -1.46 5.93
C GLY A 184 -8.31 -2.41 5.24
N ILE A 185 -8.82 -3.55 4.76
CA ILE A 185 -8.03 -4.60 4.10
C ILE A 185 -8.79 -5.07 2.87
N VAL A 186 -8.07 -5.20 1.76
CA VAL A 186 -8.56 -5.83 0.52
C VAL A 186 -7.71 -7.05 0.18
N ASP A 187 -8.29 -8.03 -0.50
CA ASP A 187 -7.55 -9.16 -1.07
C ASP A 187 -6.91 -8.83 -2.43
N VAL A 188 -6.18 -9.80 -2.99
CA VAL A 188 -5.52 -9.68 -4.31
C VAL A 188 -6.47 -9.40 -5.47
N TYR A 189 -7.77 -9.63 -5.33
CA TYR A 189 -8.78 -9.37 -6.35
C TYR A 189 -9.50 -8.03 -6.11
N GLY A 190 -9.07 -7.27 -5.10
CA GLY A 190 -9.68 -6.01 -4.70
C GLY A 190 -10.97 -6.17 -3.91
N LYS A 191 -11.30 -7.39 -3.48
CA LYS A 191 -12.44 -7.61 -2.58
C LYS A 191 -12.09 -7.04 -1.23
N GLU A 192 -12.95 -6.16 -0.75
CA GLU A 192 -12.89 -5.63 0.60
C GLU A 192 -13.18 -6.74 1.62
N ILE A 193 -12.18 -7.09 2.42
CA ILE A 193 -12.28 -8.05 3.52
C ILE A 193 -12.65 -7.30 4.80
N VAL A 194 -12.04 -6.14 5.01
CA VAL A 194 -12.33 -5.23 6.11
C VAL A 194 -12.55 -3.85 5.54
N SER A 195 -13.75 -3.31 5.70
CA SER A 195 -14.04 -1.93 5.32
C SER A 195 -13.20 -0.95 6.15
N PRO A 196 -12.73 0.17 5.56
CA PRO A 196 -12.03 1.21 6.31
C PRO A 196 -12.86 1.77 7.47
N GLN A 197 -12.58 1.33 8.69
CA GLN A 197 -13.28 1.77 9.90
C GLN A 197 -12.39 1.80 11.15
N TYR A 198 -11.23 1.13 11.09
CA TYR A 198 -10.30 1.01 12.21
C TYR A 198 -9.20 2.06 12.11
N ASP A 199 -8.70 2.58 13.22
CA ASP A 199 -7.50 3.43 13.21
C ASP A 199 -6.25 2.63 12.88
N LYS A 200 -6.26 1.34 13.25
CA LYS A 200 -5.19 0.39 13.00
C LYS A 200 -5.70 -1.04 13.04
N ILE A 201 -5.13 -1.88 12.21
CA ILE A 201 -5.29 -3.34 12.21
C ILE A 201 -3.88 -3.93 12.36
N SER A 202 -3.67 -4.84 13.30
CA SER A 202 -2.41 -5.57 13.42
C SER A 202 -2.29 -6.66 12.35
N ASP A 203 -1.09 -7.20 12.16
CA ASP A 203 -0.94 -8.44 11.40
C ASP A 203 -1.84 -9.56 11.97
N PHE A 204 -2.33 -10.42 11.09
CA PHE A 204 -3.02 -11.64 11.48
C PHE A 204 -2.04 -12.64 12.11
N LYS A 205 -2.33 -13.09 13.31
CA LYS A 205 -1.59 -14.14 14.03
C LYS A 205 -2.58 -15.17 14.56
N GLY A 206 -2.42 -16.43 14.14
CA GLY A 206 -3.33 -17.52 14.53
C GLY A 206 -4.79 -17.26 14.12
N GLY A 207 -5.00 -16.69 12.93
CA GLY A 207 -6.33 -16.39 12.38
C GLY A 207 -7.03 -15.17 12.98
N LYS A 208 -6.32 -14.35 13.77
CA LYS A 208 -6.88 -13.19 14.47
C LYS A 208 -6.00 -11.95 14.29
N ALA A 209 -6.62 -10.78 14.24
CA ALA A 209 -5.94 -9.50 14.29
C ALA A 209 -6.53 -8.62 15.40
N LEU A 210 -5.68 -7.82 16.04
CA LEU A 210 -6.13 -6.75 16.93
C LEU A 210 -6.53 -5.53 16.08
N VAL A 211 -7.69 -4.98 16.40
CA VAL A 211 -8.19 -3.76 15.76
C VAL A 211 -8.31 -2.64 16.78
N TYR A 212 -8.08 -1.41 16.33
CA TYR A 212 -8.07 -0.23 17.19
C TYR A 212 -9.10 0.80 16.72
N ILE A 213 -9.91 1.30 17.64
CA ILE A 213 -10.83 2.43 17.44
C ILE A 213 -10.71 3.34 18.65
N GLU A 214 -10.28 4.59 18.46
CA GLU A 214 -10.20 5.63 19.48
C GLU A 214 -9.46 5.16 20.76
N GLY A 215 -8.35 4.44 20.56
CA GLY A 215 -7.54 3.88 21.65
C GLY A 215 -8.16 2.68 22.37
N ARG A 216 -9.31 2.17 21.91
CA ARG A 216 -9.88 0.89 22.32
C ARG A 216 -9.45 -0.22 21.38
N VAL A 217 -9.32 -1.43 21.92
CA VAL A 217 -8.84 -2.61 21.23
C VAL A 217 -9.95 -3.66 21.16
N GLY A 218 -10.14 -4.22 19.98
CA GLY A 218 -11.00 -5.37 19.69
C GLY A 218 -10.23 -6.46 18.96
N VAL A 219 -10.94 -7.48 18.49
CA VAL A 219 -10.37 -8.61 17.74
C VAL A 219 -11.27 -8.93 16.55
N ILE A 220 -10.69 -9.14 15.38
CA ILE A 220 -11.37 -9.66 14.19
C ILE A 220 -10.73 -10.98 13.74
N ASP A 221 -11.47 -11.78 12.97
CA ASP A 221 -10.93 -12.91 12.20
C ASP A 221 -10.43 -12.49 10.81
N GLU A 222 -9.86 -13.45 10.06
CA GLU A 222 -9.34 -13.25 8.69
C GLU A 222 -10.41 -12.89 7.66
N ALA A 223 -11.68 -13.15 7.96
CA ALA A 223 -12.81 -12.71 7.13
C ALA A 223 -13.27 -11.29 7.50
N GLY A 224 -12.60 -10.64 8.44
CA GLY A 224 -12.95 -9.30 8.94
C GLY A 224 -14.11 -9.29 9.94
N LYS A 225 -14.58 -10.46 10.38
CA LYS A 225 -15.68 -10.56 11.35
C LYS A 225 -15.18 -10.18 12.73
N GLU A 226 -15.89 -9.28 13.39
CA GLU A 226 -15.64 -8.94 14.78
C GLU A 226 -15.87 -10.15 15.70
N LEU A 227 -14.82 -10.56 16.40
CA LEU A 227 -14.83 -11.60 17.43
C LEU A 227 -14.93 -11.00 18.83
N VAL A 228 -14.30 -9.83 19.03
CA VAL A 228 -14.32 -9.06 20.27
C VAL A 228 -14.52 -7.59 19.92
N PRO A 229 -15.54 -6.93 20.49
CA PRO A 229 -15.78 -5.52 20.24
C PRO A 229 -14.62 -4.66 20.73
N SER A 230 -14.40 -3.54 20.03
CA SER A 230 -13.38 -2.54 20.37
C SER A 230 -13.74 -1.76 21.64
N ALA A 231 -13.73 -2.44 22.79
CA ALA A 231 -14.18 -1.90 24.08
C ALA A 231 -13.10 -1.93 25.17
N TYR A 232 -11.99 -2.64 24.94
CA TYR A 232 -10.93 -2.84 25.92
C TYR A 232 -9.84 -1.78 25.78
N ASN A 233 -9.24 -1.37 26.89
CA ASN A 233 -8.03 -0.54 26.86
C ASN A 233 -6.81 -1.35 26.38
N LYS A 234 -6.81 -2.67 26.60
CA LYS A 234 -5.76 -3.57 26.15
C LYS A 234 -6.29 -4.99 26.02
N ILE A 235 -5.87 -5.69 24.97
CA ILE A 235 -5.95 -7.14 24.84
C ILE A 235 -4.51 -7.63 24.69
N GLY A 236 -4.08 -8.51 25.59
CA GLY A 236 -2.76 -9.13 25.53
C GLY A 236 -2.67 -10.19 24.43
N GLU A 237 -1.47 -10.68 24.17
CA GLU A 237 -1.30 -11.83 23.28
C GLU A 237 -2.00 -13.07 23.87
N TYR A 238 -2.50 -13.92 22.97
CA TYR A 238 -3.06 -15.21 23.36
C TYR A 238 -1.93 -16.17 23.73
N VAL A 239 -1.88 -16.55 25.01
CA VAL A 239 -0.95 -17.55 25.53
C VAL A 239 -1.77 -18.74 26.01
N ASN A 240 -1.48 -19.94 25.49
CA ASN A 240 -2.27 -21.16 25.75
C ASN A 240 -3.78 -20.95 25.53
N GLY A 241 -4.14 -20.24 24.46
CA GLY A 241 -5.52 -19.93 24.12
C GLY A 241 -6.19 -18.88 25.01
N LYS A 242 -5.48 -18.17 25.90
CA LYS A 242 -6.07 -17.17 26.79
C LYS A 242 -5.40 -15.81 26.64
N ALA A 243 -6.17 -14.74 26.74
CA ALA A 243 -5.65 -13.38 26.63
C ALA A 243 -6.07 -12.54 27.84
N VAL A 244 -5.10 -11.89 28.49
CA VAL A 244 -5.40 -10.92 29.56
C VAL A 244 -6.00 -9.68 28.92
N ILE A 245 -7.12 -9.22 29.47
CA ILE A 245 -7.82 -8.02 29.01
C ILE A 245 -7.82 -6.95 30.08
N VAL A 246 -7.83 -5.70 29.66
CA VAL A 246 -7.96 -4.53 30.55
C VAL A 246 -9.10 -3.65 30.07
N LYS A 247 -10.06 -3.35 30.95
CA LYS A 247 -11.16 -2.40 30.70
C LYS A 247 -11.35 -1.50 31.91
N GLY A 248 -11.29 -0.19 31.71
CA GLY A 248 -11.42 0.79 32.81
C GLY A 248 -10.33 0.63 33.89
N GLY A 249 -9.13 0.20 33.49
CA GLY A 249 -8.03 -0.10 34.42
C GLY A 249 -8.20 -1.40 35.22
N LYS A 250 -9.25 -2.18 34.98
CA LYS A 250 -9.49 -3.48 35.62
C LYS A 250 -9.11 -4.63 34.69
N PHE A 251 -8.55 -5.69 35.27
CA PHE A 251 -8.03 -6.88 34.61
C PHE A 251 -9.07 -8.00 34.58
N GLY A 252 -9.12 -8.69 33.44
CA GLY A 252 -9.91 -9.88 33.20
C GLY A 252 -9.16 -10.86 32.29
N LEU A 253 -9.85 -11.88 31.79
CA LEU A 253 -9.30 -12.95 30.96
C LEU A 253 -10.30 -13.40 29.90
N LEU A 254 -9.86 -13.45 28.65
CA LEU A 254 -10.61 -14.05 27.53
C LEU A 254 -10.16 -15.48 27.28
N SER A 255 -11.09 -16.32 26.83
CA SER A 255 -10.86 -17.65 26.30
C SER A 255 -10.41 -17.63 24.84
N GLN A 256 -10.07 -18.81 24.31
CA GLN A 256 -9.67 -18.98 22.92
C GLN A 256 -10.80 -18.64 21.96
N ASP A 257 -12.03 -18.91 22.37
CA ASP A 257 -13.26 -18.58 21.65
C ASP A 257 -13.70 -17.12 21.89
N ASN A 258 -12.84 -16.32 22.52
CA ASN A 258 -13.03 -14.90 22.81
C ASN A 258 -14.16 -14.60 23.80
N LYS A 259 -14.51 -15.57 24.65
CA LYS A 259 -15.48 -15.36 25.74
C LYS A 259 -14.76 -14.88 27.00
N GLU A 260 -15.35 -13.95 27.74
CA GLU A 260 -14.83 -13.57 29.06
C GLU A 260 -14.92 -14.76 30.02
N ILE A 261 -13.77 -15.29 30.43
CA ILE A 261 -13.63 -16.26 31.53
C ILE A 261 -13.65 -15.50 32.86
N ILE A 262 -12.85 -14.43 32.92
CA ILE A 262 -12.75 -13.56 34.08
C ILE A 262 -13.17 -12.16 33.64
N PRO A 263 -14.26 -11.60 34.18
CA PRO A 263 -14.67 -10.25 33.82
C PRO A 263 -13.64 -9.22 34.31
N PRO A 264 -13.48 -8.08 33.62
CA PRO A 264 -12.51 -7.05 33.99
C PRO A 264 -12.96 -6.28 35.23
N ILE A 265 -12.80 -6.88 36.42
CA ILE A 265 -13.22 -6.32 37.71
C ILE A 265 -12.11 -6.29 38.77
N TYR A 266 -10.93 -6.84 38.44
CA TYR A 266 -9.79 -6.94 39.35
C TYR A 266 -8.80 -5.80 39.12
N ASP A 267 -8.17 -5.30 40.18
CA ASP A 267 -7.15 -4.25 40.06
C ASP A 267 -5.89 -4.76 39.36
N LYS A 268 -5.61 -6.05 39.51
CA LYS A 268 -4.50 -6.75 38.85
C LYS A 268 -4.76 -8.25 38.84
N ILE A 269 -4.40 -8.91 37.75
CA ILE A 269 -4.23 -10.37 37.68
C ILE A 269 -2.77 -10.62 37.31
N GLY A 270 -2.08 -11.42 38.14
CA GLY A 270 -0.69 -11.81 37.90
C GLY A 270 -0.56 -12.76 36.70
N LYS A 271 0.68 -13.19 36.42
CA LYS A 271 0.91 -14.26 35.45
C LYS A 271 0.27 -15.55 35.96
N PHE A 272 -0.36 -16.30 35.05
CA PHE A 272 -0.82 -17.65 35.36
C PHE A 272 0.36 -18.61 35.40
N GLU A 273 0.51 -19.31 36.52
CA GLU A 273 1.48 -20.38 36.75
C GLU A 273 0.71 -21.62 37.18
N ASN A 274 0.88 -22.74 36.47
CA ASN A 274 0.12 -23.98 36.69
C ASN A 274 -1.41 -23.76 36.77
N GLY A 275 -1.95 -22.92 35.87
CA GLY A 275 -3.37 -22.60 35.80
C GLY A 275 -3.91 -21.70 36.91
N LYS A 276 -3.05 -21.12 37.78
CA LYS A 276 -3.45 -20.24 38.88
C LYS A 276 -2.71 -18.91 38.81
N ALA A 277 -3.37 -17.83 39.21
CA ALA A 277 -2.76 -16.50 39.30
C ALA A 277 -3.16 -15.81 40.61
N ILE A 278 -2.29 -14.91 41.08
CA ILE A 278 -2.64 -14.00 42.17
C ILE A 278 -3.49 -12.87 41.61
N MET A 279 -4.66 -12.65 42.20
CA MET A 279 -5.57 -11.55 41.85
C MET A 279 -5.60 -10.51 42.98
N HIS A 280 -5.75 -9.25 42.60
CA HIS A 280 -5.89 -8.13 43.53
C HIS A 280 -7.22 -7.42 43.31
N LYS A 281 -7.90 -7.07 44.40
CA LYS A 281 -9.09 -6.22 44.38
C LYS A 281 -9.25 -5.50 45.72
N ASN A 282 -9.42 -4.19 45.69
CA ASN A 282 -9.66 -3.34 46.86
C ASN A 282 -8.60 -3.51 47.97
N GLY A 283 -7.33 -3.58 47.58
CA GLY A 283 -6.19 -3.75 48.52
C GLY A 283 -6.01 -5.17 49.09
N LEU A 284 -6.88 -6.12 48.71
CA LEU A 284 -6.78 -7.52 49.12
C LEU A 284 -6.33 -8.41 47.95
N CYS A 285 -5.70 -9.51 48.30
CA CYS A 285 -5.16 -10.51 47.39
C CYS A 285 -5.87 -11.86 47.60
N GLY A 286 -6.03 -12.58 46.49
CA GLY A 286 -6.54 -13.95 46.44
C GLY A 286 -5.84 -14.74 45.32
N ILE A 287 -6.24 -15.99 45.13
CA ILE A 287 -5.76 -16.84 44.03
C ILE A 287 -6.98 -17.22 43.19
N ILE A 288 -6.88 -17.02 41.88
CA ILE A 288 -7.90 -17.37 40.91
C ILE A 288 -7.33 -18.41 39.94
N ALA A 289 -8.12 -19.42 39.63
CA ALA A 289 -7.82 -20.36 38.56
C ALA A 289 -8.11 -19.73 37.21
N ASP A 290 -7.46 -20.22 36.16
CA ASP A 290 -7.57 -19.73 34.79
C ASP A 290 -8.87 -20.15 34.08
N ASP A 291 -9.76 -20.85 34.81
CA ASP A 291 -11.17 -21.10 34.50
C ASP A 291 -12.12 -20.11 35.22
N GLY A 292 -11.56 -19.17 36.00
CA GLY A 292 -12.29 -18.15 36.74
C GLY A 292 -12.72 -18.54 38.15
N ARG A 293 -12.51 -19.79 38.59
CA ARG A 293 -12.82 -20.19 39.97
C ARG A 293 -11.89 -19.51 40.96
N ILE A 294 -12.47 -18.92 42.00
CA ILE A 294 -11.72 -18.37 43.12
C ILE A 294 -11.22 -19.53 43.99
N VAL A 295 -9.91 -19.82 43.91
CA VAL A 295 -9.25 -20.85 44.71
C VAL A 295 -9.00 -20.34 46.13
N VAL A 296 -8.50 -19.11 46.24
CA VAL A 296 -8.30 -18.42 47.52
C VAL A 296 -9.05 -17.10 47.49
N PRO A 297 -10.06 -16.90 48.36
CA PRO A 297 -10.80 -15.65 48.45
C PRO A 297 -9.91 -14.43 48.69
N LEU A 298 -10.38 -13.27 48.23
CA LEU A 298 -9.76 -11.96 48.49
C LEU A 298 -9.81 -11.63 49.99
N ARG A 299 -8.78 -12.03 50.73
CA ARG A 299 -8.71 -11.82 52.20
C ARG A 299 -7.31 -11.55 52.75
N TYR A 300 -6.26 -11.77 51.95
CA TYR A 300 -4.88 -11.57 52.38
C TYR A 300 -4.37 -10.20 51.93
N GLN A 301 -3.50 -9.58 52.71
CA GLN A 301 -2.83 -8.32 52.33
C GLN A 301 -1.73 -8.57 51.29
N LYS A 302 -1.15 -9.78 51.28
CA LYS A 302 -0.13 -10.20 50.31
C LYS A 302 -0.17 -11.71 50.11
N ILE A 303 0.04 -12.15 48.87
CA ILE A 303 0.26 -13.55 48.50
C ILE A 303 1.49 -13.59 47.59
N ASN A 304 2.41 -14.53 47.83
CA ASN A 304 3.53 -14.83 46.93
C ASN A 304 3.58 -16.34 46.74
N PHE A 305 3.59 -16.81 45.48
CA PHE A 305 3.86 -18.22 45.20
C PHE A 305 5.27 -18.60 45.67
N ILE A 306 5.38 -19.80 46.23
CA ILE A 306 6.62 -20.44 46.65
C ILE A 306 6.66 -21.86 46.06
N LYS A 307 7.80 -22.56 46.19
CA LYS A 307 7.98 -23.90 45.61
C LYS A 307 6.96 -24.92 46.14
N ASN A 308 6.76 -25.97 45.34
CA ASN A 308 5.94 -27.16 45.67
C ASN A 308 4.45 -26.84 45.87
N GLY A 309 3.86 -25.99 45.01
CA GLY A 309 2.43 -25.70 45.06
C GLY A 309 2.00 -25.04 46.36
N ARG A 310 2.79 -24.09 46.87
CA ARG A 310 2.48 -23.39 48.12
C ARG A 310 2.53 -21.88 47.90
N ALA A 311 1.89 -21.14 48.80
CA ALA A 311 1.95 -19.69 48.81
C ALA A 311 2.21 -19.15 50.21
N LYS A 312 3.10 -18.16 50.31
CA LYS A 312 3.30 -17.36 51.52
C LYS A 312 2.23 -16.27 51.55
N VAL A 313 1.51 -16.17 52.66
CA VAL A 313 0.40 -15.22 52.82
C VAL A 313 0.65 -14.27 53.99
N LEU A 314 0.15 -13.04 53.88
CA LEU A 314 0.15 -12.03 54.95
C LEU A 314 -1.29 -11.70 55.34
N LEU A 315 -1.62 -11.85 56.62
CA LEU A 315 -2.91 -11.47 57.19
C LEU A 315 -2.67 -10.74 58.51
N ASN A 316 -3.16 -9.51 58.63
CA ASN A 316 -3.06 -8.68 59.84
C ASN A 316 -1.63 -8.61 60.41
N GLY A 317 -0.65 -8.38 59.54
CA GLY A 317 0.78 -8.29 59.93
C GLY A 317 1.48 -9.62 60.22
N ARG A 318 0.79 -10.76 60.07
CA ARG A 318 1.35 -12.09 60.35
C ARG A 318 1.46 -12.95 59.09
N TYR A 319 2.58 -13.64 58.96
CA TYR A 319 2.83 -14.54 57.85
C TYR A 319 2.30 -15.94 58.12
N GLY A 320 1.79 -16.57 57.07
CA GLY A 320 1.37 -17.97 57.04
C GLY A 320 1.78 -18.65 55.73
N ILE A 321 1.49 -19.94 55.64
CA ILE A 321 1.68 -20.74 54.43
C ILE A 321 0.37 -21.45 54.13
N ILE A 322 -0.08 -21.36 52.89
CA ILE A 322 -1.18 -22.16 52.34
C ILE A 322 -0.64 -23.11 51.27
N ASP A 323 -1.33 -24.22 51.06
CA ASP A 323 -1.17 -25.01 49.83
C ASP A 323 -1.89 -24.33 48.65
N ASP A 324 -1.84 -24.98 47.48
CA ASP A 324 -2.39 -24.47 46.24
C ASP A 324 -3.92 -24.60 46.15
N GLU A 325 -4.57 -25.23 47.12
CA GLU A 325 -6.03 -25.24 47.30
C GLU A 325 -6.49 -24.19 48.34
N GLY A 326 -5.55 -23.50 48.99
CA GLY A 326 -5.85 -22.46 49.95
C GLY A 326 -5.97 -22.93 51.40
N LYS A 327 -5.68 -24.21 51.68
CA LYS A 327 -5.68 -24.74 53.04
C LYS A 327 -4.44 -24.26 53.79
N GLU A 328 -4.65 -23.79 55.01
CA GLU A 328 -3.57 -23.28 55.86
C GLU A 328 -2.68 -24.43 56.36
N ILE A 329 -1.41 -24.44 55.95
CA ILE A 329 -0.36 -25.29 56.50
C ILE A 329 0.22 -24.62 57.76
N ILE A 330 0.49 -23.31 57.67
CA ILE A 330 0.86 -22.46 58.80
C ILE A 330 -0.15 -21.32 58.86
N SER A 331 -0.99 -21.32 59.89
CA SER A 331 -2.03 -20.32 60.04
C SER A 331 -1.45 -18.96 60.44
N PRO A 332 -1.75 -17.87 59.71
CA PRO A 332 -1.41 -16.52 60.15
C PRO A 332 -2.33 -16.01 61.27
N ARG A 333 -3.34 -16.79 61.69
CA ARG A 333 -4.41 -16.37 62.62
C ARG A 333 -4.20 -16.71 64.09
N ARG A 334 -3.14 -17.43 64.49
CA ARG A 334 -2.99 -17.89 65.90
C ARG A 334 -2.71 -16.75 66.90
N LYS A 335 -3.63 -16.48 67.84
CA LYS A 335 -3.36 -15.73 69.10
C LYS A 335 -2.53 -16.59 70.08
N PRO A 336 -1.83 -15.98 71.07
CA PRO A 336 -0.90 -16.68 71.95
C PRO A 336 -1.57 -17.85 72.68
N LYS A 337 -0.82 -18.94 72.92
CA LYS A 337 -1.24 -19.91 73.94
C LYS A 337 -1.28 -19.15 75.27
N GLU A 338 -2.47 -18.99 75.85
CA GLU A 338 -2.59 -18.73 77.28
C GLU A 338 -2.05 -19.98 77.98
N TYR A 339 -0.85 -19.89 78.54
CA TYR A 339 -0.42 -20.84 79.55
C TYR A 339 -1.23 -20.51 80.80
N LYS A 340 -2.15 -21.42 81.16
CA LYS A 340 -2.86 -21.38 82.44
C LYS A 340 -1.92 -21.67 83.59
#